data_AF-X0IQZ0-F1
#
_entry.id   AF-X0IQZ0-F1
#
_cell.length_a   1.000
_cell.length_b   1.000
_cell.length_c   1.000
_cell.angle_alpha   90.00
_cell.angle_beta   90.00
_cell.angle_gamma   90.00
#
_symmetry.space_group_name_H-M   'P 1'
#
loop_
_entity.id
_entity.type
_entity.pdbx_description
1 polymer ?
#
loop_
_entity_poly.entity_id
_entity_poly.type
_entity_poly.pdbx_seq_one_letter_code
_entity_poly.pdbx_strand_id
1 'polypeptide(L)'
;MRLALLFGLIGSAKASGDYFEPFPTCADCLPASVHDAPGLDSVSRYLPANSPPPPPPSRWEKLRRSFNKKIGRSATPDVGIIATILVSLRDVTSIAVTSPLDRVAVSHFRIQGLAEPDLWDALEYAHIRPWVAAGLPRPKVVLPLPAAGGYPSQLLESYAVFAGHRKGLCKHYKSFWQCAEEQGNVPLETTLVVGITPTDLRGEIIRTRSAFTDLQPRHGDRAFVDLELGLATSEDKPDFWARVTDRLQGFCGTVPEGFRLDTILLTGENATHPAFLQALRSALVGNGYLQRESDSGGKVSFVHEGGAVIDPVFASARGAAQYARWRQEAPIGCEEQDRCEEKRRRQGKHVELRGCLHEELFATEDQCKTYCTANGCTKTKNKDGEERFECDYGERKKGDCSAGIYSGLWQCENRCDGGKCERELGTGDFNCTGCAKEESKCEDGVYDDFDKCFDKCFDNCHQGMCSESAGEDGVTCKC
;
A
#
# COMPACT_ATOMS: atom_id res chain seq x y z
N MET A 1 -37.46 13.27 54.66
CA MET A 1 -36.53 13.44 55.81
C MET A 1 -35.65 12.20 55.85
N ARG A 2 -34.31 12.17 55.87
CA ARG A 2 -33.16 13.10 55.87
C ARG A 2 -32.01 12.25 55.28
N LEU A 3 -31.30 12.70 54.25
CA LEU A 3 -29.99 13.38 54.32
C LEU A 3 -28.96 12.70 55.23
N ALA A 4 -27.93 12.07 54.63
CA ALA A 4 -26.61 11.93 55.22
C ALA A 4 -25.55 11.94 54.10
N LEU A 5 -24.97 13.12 53.90
CA LEU A 5 -23.76 13.39 53.13
C LEU A 5 -22.53 12.79 53.83
N LEU A 6 -21.61 12.24 53.06
CA LEU A 6 -20.18 12.21 53.42
C LEU A 6 -19.35 12.51 52.17
N PHE A 7 -18.85 13.75 52.13
CA PHE A 7 -17.81 14.21 51.23
C PHE A 7 -16.46 13.62 51.67
N GLY A 8 -15.71 13.08 50.71
CA GLY A 8 -14.33 12.61 50.89
C GLY A 8 -13.45 13.13 49.75
N LEU A 9 -12.97 14.35 49.97
CA LEU A 9 -11.70 14.97 49.54
C LEU A 9 -11.02 14.55 48.20
N ILE A 10 -10.89 15.60 47.39
CA ILE A 10 -9.99 15.86 46.28
C ILE A 10 -8.55 15.38 46.57
N GLY A 11 -8.07 14.45 45.74
CA GLY A 11 -6.65 14.24 45.49
C GLY A 11 -6.35 14.55 44.03
N SER A 12 -5.85 15.75 43.75
CA SER A 12 -5.26 16.11 42.46
C SER A 12 -3.95 15.34 42.27
N ALA A 13 -4.01 14.16 41.67
CA ALA A 13 -2.84 13.49 41.15
C ALA A 13 -2.64 13.90 39.68
N LYS A 14 -1.52 14.57 39.42
CA LYS A 14 -0.90 14.67 38.09
C LYS A 14 -0.78 13.25 37.52
N ALA A 15 -1.68 12.89 36.61
CA ALA A 15 -1.51 11.74 35.73
C ALA A 15 -0.63 12.17 34.55
N SER A 16 0.67 12.28 34.80
CA SER A 16 1.69 12.38 33.77
C SER A 16 2.76 11.35 34.10
N GLY A 17 2.89 10.30 33.28
CA GLY A 17 4.14 9.55 33.26
C GLY A 17 4.08 8.03 33.11
N ASP A 18 2.93 7.37 33.19
CA ASP A 18 2.89 5.92 32.96
C ASP A 18 2.56 5.63 31.50
N TYR A 19 3.63 5.61 30.70
CA TYR A 19 3.66 5.16 29.32
C TYR A 19 2.89 3.84 29.20
N PHE A 20 1.83 3.86 28.39
CA PHE A 20 1.20 2.67 27.84
C PHE A 20 2.30 1.74 27.31
N GLU A 21 2.31 0.48 27.76
CA GLU A 21 3.24 -0.52 27.24
C GLU A 21 3.18 -0.51 25.69
N PRO A 22 4.34 -0.43 25.00
CA PRO A 22 4.36 -0.44 23.55
C PRO A 22 3.69 -1.71 23.04
N PHE A 23 3.04 -1.63 21.87
CA PHE A 23 2.57 -2.83 21.18
C PHE A 23 3.72 -3.86 21.14
N PRO A 24 3.44 -5.15 21.35
CA PRO A 24 4.50 -6.16 21.29
C PRO A 24 5.21 -6.05 19.94
N THR A 25 6.54 -6.09 19.93
CA THR A 25 7.26 -6.13 18.66
C THR A 25 6.88 -7.39 17.91
N CYS A 26 6.71 -7.32 16.58
CA CYS A 26 6.32 -8.49 15.80
C CYS A 26 7.34 -9.62 16.03
N ALA A 27 6.85 -10.82 16.36
CA ALA A 27 7.71 -11.97 16.64
C ALA A 27 8.60 -12.32 15.43
N ASP A 28 8.02 -12.16 14.24
CA ASP A 28 8.68 -12.40 12.96
C ASP A 28 8.53 -11.19 12.03
N CYS A 29 9.53 -10.99 11.17
CA CYS A 29 9.49 -10.00 10.10
C CYS A 29 8.66 -10.54 8.93
N LEU A 30 7.81 -9.72 8.31
CA LEU A 30 7.09 -10.15 7.12
C LEU A 30 8.06 -10.36 5.94
N PRO A 31 7.91 -11.46 5.16
CA PRO A 31 8.78 -11.76 4.03
C PRO A 31 8.60 -10.72 2.91
N ALA A 32 9.67 -10.48 2.14
CA ALA A 32 9.69 -9.49 1.05
C ALA A 32 8.53 -9.67 0.04
N SER A 33 8.17 -10.92 -0.28
CA SER A 33 7.06 -11.23 -1.20
C SER A 33 5.68 -10.73 -0.72
N VAL A 34 5.49 -10.58 0.59
CA VAL A 34 4.25 -10.03 1.17
C VAL A 34 4.33 -8.52 1.30
N HIS A 35 5.53 -7.97 1.48
CA HIS A 35 5.80 -6.54 1.61
C HIS A 35 5.76 -5.79 0.27
N ASP A 36 6.24 -6.41 -0.81
CA ASP A 36 6.44 -5.76 -2.12
C ASP A 36 5.31 -6.06 -3.13
N ALA A 37 4.17 -6.56 -2.66
CA ALA A 37 3.07 -6.93 -3.55
C ALA A 37 2.46 -5.69 -4.25
N PRO A 38 2.33 -5.68 -5.58
CA PRO A 38 1.75 -4.55 -6.32
C PRO A 38 0.24 -4.40 -6.06
N GLY A 39 -0.24 -3.17 -5.91
CA GLY A 39 -1.66 -2.85 -5.84
C GLY A 39 -2.22 -2.49 -7.21
N LEU A 40 -3.30 -3.16 -7.66
CA LEU A 40 -3.97 -2.90 -8.94
C LEU A 40 -5.50 -3.12 -8.88
N ASP A 41 -6.18 -2.52 -9.86
CA ASP A 41 -7.51 -1.91 -9.81
C ASP A 41 -8.75 -2.82 -10.09
N SER A 42 -9.95 -2.26 -9.84
CA SER A 42 -11.25 -2.95 -9.74
C SER A 42 -12.28 -2.58 -10.83
N VAL A 43 -13.25 -3.48 -11.08
CA VAL A 43 -14.48 -3.29 -11.90
C VAL A 43 -15.72 -3.46 -11.00
N SER A 44 -16.77 -2.65 -11.20
CA SER A 44 -18.04 -2.74 -10.46
C SER A 44 -19.25 -2.90 -11.38
N ARG A 45 -20.16 -3.84 -11.11
CA ARG A 45 -21.48 -3.92 -11.75
C ARG A 45 -22.50 -4.74 -10.93
N TYR A 46 -23.73 -4.21 -10.86
CA TYR A 46 -24.99 -4.80 -10.36
C TYR A 46 -25.23 -4.88 -8.83
N LEU A 47 -26.05 -3.97 -8.30
CA LEU A 47 -27.05 -4.24 -7.25
C LEU A 47 -28.19 -3.18 -7.34
N PRO A 48 -29.47 -3.55 -7.17
CA PRO A 48 -30.59 -2.62 -7.11
C PRO A 48 -30.85 -2.12 -5.67
N ALA A 49 -31.13 -0.83 -5.46
CA ALA A 49 -31.41 -0.25 -4.16
C ALA A 49 -32.12 1.12 -4.24
N ASN A 50 -33.42 1.12 -3.97
CA ASN A 50 -34.18 2.27 -3.44
C ASN A 50 -34.99 1.74 -2.23
N SER A 51 -34.31 1.32 -1.16
CA SER A 51 -34.94 0.78 0.05
C SER A 51 -34.13 1.18 1.26
N PRO A 52 -34.76 1.49 2.42
CA PRO A 52 -34.04 1.82 3.64
C PRO A 52 -32.99 0.75 3.98
N PRO A 53 -31.88 1.10 4.66
CA PRO A 53 -30.86 0.12 5.04
C PRO A 53 -31.53 -1.09 5.70
N PRO A 54 -31.17 -2.33 5.32
CA PRO A 54 -31.85 -3.51 5.82
C PRO A 54 -31.78 -3.49 7.35
N PRO A 55 -32.88 -3.83 8.03
CA PRO A 55 -32.83 -4.00 9.46
C PRO A 55 -31.74 -5.03 9.80
N PRO A 56 -31.11 -4.91 10.98
CA PRO A 56 -30.12 -5.90 11.40
C PRO A 56 -30.74 -7.29 11.33
N PRO A 57 -30.01 -8.30 10.81
CA PRO A 57 -30.60 -9.60 10.55
C PRO A 57 -31.15 -10.20 11.83
N SER A 58 -32.36 -10.74 11.73
CA SER A 58 -33.05 -11.46 12.80
C SER A 58 -32.23 -12.68 13.24
N ARG A 59 -32.53 -13.21 14.43
CA ARG A 59 -31.86 -14.42 14.93
C ARG A 59 -32.02 -15.61 13.97
N TRP A 60 -33.19 -15.73 13.33
CA TRP A 60 -33.47 -16.78 12.34
C TRP A 60 -32.64 -16.61 11.07
N GLU A 61 -32.51 -15.38 10.56
CA GLU A 61 -31.65 -15.12 9.39
C GLU A 61 -30.19 -15.40 9.69
N LYS A 62 -29.70 -15.00 10.87
CA LYS A 62 -28.34 -15.36 11.32
C LYS A 62 -28.14 -16.87 11.38
N LEU A 63 -29.11 -17.60 11.91
CA LEU A 63 -29.08 -19.07 11.98
C LEU A 63 -29.07 -19.69 10.58
N ARG A 64 -29.93 -19.21 9.67
CA ARG A 64 -30.01 -19.68 8.28
C ARG A 64 -28.72 -19.42 7.52
N ARG A 65 -28.14 -18.23 7.66
CA ARG A 65 -26.83 -17.88 7.08
C ARG A 65 -25.74 -18.81 7.61
N SER A 66 -25.69 -19.04 8.92
CA SER A 66 -24.74 -19.96 9.54
C SER A 66 -24.91 -21.41 9.03
N PHE A 67 -26.14 -21.88 8.87
CA PHE A 67 -26.43 -23.20 8.34
C PHE A 67 -25.98 -23.32 6.87
N ASN A 68 -26.32 -22.34 6.02
CA ASN A 68 -25.89 -22.31 4.62
C ASN A 68 -24.37 -22.40 4.49
N LYS A 69 -23.63 -21.61 5.29
CA LYS A 69 -22.15 -21.68 5.32
C LYS A 69 -21.64 -23.06 5.71
N LYS A 70 -22.22 -23.69 6.75
CA LYS A 70 -21.82 -25.02 7.21
C LYS A 70 -21.97 -26.11 6.15
N ILE A 71 -22.95 -25.98 5.26
CA ILE A 71 -23.17 -26.92 4.15
C ILE A 71 -22.47 -26.49 2.85
N GLY A 72 -21.56 -25.49 2.90
CA GLY A 72 -20.79 -25.02 1.74
C GLY A 72 -21.60 -24.21 0.72
N ARG A 73 -22.72 -23.61 1.12
CA ARG A 73 -23.52 -22.71 0.27
C ARG A 73 -23.27 -21.26 0.66
N SER A 74 -23.49 -20.33 -0.28
CA SER A 74 -23.50 -18.91 0.01
C SER A 74 -24.54 -18.57 1.09
N ALA A 75 -24.23 -17.60 1.96
CA ALA A 75 -25.11 -17.23 3.06
C ALA A 75 -26.47 -16.72 2.56
N THR A 76 -26.46 -15.96 1.46
CA THR A 76 -27.62 -15.49 0.68
C THR A 76 -27.31 -15.60 -0.82
N PRO A 77 -28.31 -15.51 -1.71
CA PRO A 77 -28.06 -15.46 -3.16
C PRO A 77 -27.13 -14.29 -3.56
N ASP A 78 -27.35 -13.10 -2.99
CA ASP A 78 -26.55 -11.90 -3.27
C ASP A 78 -25.08 -12.09 -2.86
N VAL A 79 -24.84 -12.74 -1.72
CA VAL A 79 -23.49 -13.13 -1.28
C VAL A 79 -22.80 -14.02 -2.33
N GLY A 80 -23.53 -14.91 -3.00
CA GLY A 80 -22.99 -15.75 -4.07
C GLY A 80 -22.59 -14.95 -5.31
N ILE A 81 -23.38 -13.94 -5.67
CA ILE A 81 -23.09 -13.03 -6.79
C ILE A 81 -21.81 -12.22 -6.48
N ILE A 82 -21.76 -11.60 -5.30
CA ILE A 82 -20.60 -10.81 -4.85
C ILE A 82 -19.35 -11.69 -4.83
N ALA A 83 -19.43 -12.90 -4.27
CA ALA A 83 -18.31 -13.84 -4.24
C ALA A 83 -17.80 -14.20 -5.64
N THR A 84 -18.71 -14.41 -6.59
CA THR A 84 -18.35 -14.71 -7.99
C THR A 84 -17.60 -13.54 -8.63
N ILE A 85 -18.05 -12.30 -8.39
CA ILE A 85 -17.36 -11.09 -8.86
C ILE A 85 -15.97 -10.99 -8.22
N LEU A 86 -15.86 -11.21 -6.91
CA LEU A 86 -14.58 -11.16 -6.18
C LEU A 86 -13.57 -12.20 -6.67
N VAL A 87 -14.02 -13.43 -6.95
CA VAL A 87 -13.18 -14.49 -7.52
C VAL A 87 -12.67 -14.10 -8.90
N SER A 88 -13.57 -13.62 -9.77
CA SER A 88 -13.19 -13.16 -11.11
C SER A 88 -12.15 -12.04 -11.07
N LEU A 89 -12.36 -11.04 -10.20
CA LEU A 89 -11.41 -9.95 -10.00
C LEU A 89 -10.06 -10.46 -9.48
N ARG A 90 -10.06 -11.32 -8.45
CA ARG A 90 -8.82 -11.92 -7.91
C ARG A 90 -8.05 -12.66 -9.00
N ASP A 91 -8.72 -13.46 -9.82
CA ASP A 91 -8.08 -14.29 -10.83
C ASP A 91 -7.47 -13.43 -11.95
N VAL A 92 -8.21 -12.43 -12.44
CA VAL A 92 -7.72 -11.47 -13.43
C VAL A 92 -6.53 -10.68 -12.88
N THR A 93 -6.62 -10.18 -11.63
CA THR A 93 -5.52 -9.42 -11.03
C THR A 93 -4.31 -10.31 -10.76
N SER A 94 -4.49 -11.55 -10.30
CA SER A 94 -3.39 -12.50 -10.05
C SER A 94 -2.60 -12.81 -11.32
N ILE A 95 -3.30 -12.92 -12.46
CA ILE A 95 -2.67 -13.05 -13.78
C ILE A 95 -1.89 -11.78 -14.12
N ALA A 96 -2.50 -10.61 -13.93
CA ALA A 96 -1.86 -9.33 -14.25
C ALA A 96 -0.62 -9.04 -13.39
N VAL A 97 -0.62 -9.44 -12.12
CA VAL A 97 0.52 -9.24 -11.20
C VAL A 97 1.50 -10.42 -11.20
N THR A 98 1.26 -11.47 -12.00
CA THR A 98 2.08 -12.69 -12.06
C THR A 98 2.34 -13.35 -10.70
N SER A 99 1.43 -13.14 -9.73
CA SER A 99 1.56 -13.63 -8.37
C SER A 99 0.19 -14.00 -7.81
N PRO A 100 0.08 -15.11 -7.06
CA PRO A 100 -1.16 -15.45 -6.39
C PRO A 100 -1.53 -14.39 -5.35
N LEU A 101 -2.76 -13.90 -5.41
CA LEU A 101 -3.30 -12.97 -4.43
C LEU A 101 -4.02 -13.74 -3.31
N ASP A 102 -3.42 -13.71 -2.12
CA ASP A 102 -3.99 -14.34 -0.93
C ASP A 102 -4.92 -13.41 -0.15
N ARG A 103 -4.67 -12.09 -0.22
CA ARG A 103 -5.39 -11.08 0.55
C ARG A 103 -5.84 -9.88 -0.25
N VAL A 104 -6.99 -9.32 0.11
CA VAL A 104 -7.60 -8.17 -0.58
C VAL A 104 -8.07 -7.09 0.39
N ALA A 105 -8.07 -5.84 -0.05
CA ALA A 105 -8.81 -4.76 0.59
C ALA A 105 -9.96 -4.36 -0.33
N VAL A 106 -11.19 -4.54 0.11
CA VAL A 106 -12.38 -4.19 -0.68
C VAL A 106 -12.98 -2.91 -0.11
N SER A 107 -12.93 -1.85 -0.90
CA SER A 107 -13.70 -0.64 -0.65
C SER A 107 -15.12 -0.80 -1.20
N HIS A 108 -16.14 -0.37 -0.47
CA HIS A 108 -17.51 -0.35 -0.99
C HIS A 108 -18.23 0.94 -0.61
N PHE A 109 -19.20 1.34 -1.43
CA PHE A 109 -20.11 2.42 -1.05
C PHE A 109 -21.14 1.93 -0.03
N ARG A 110 -21.76 2.87 0.69
CA ARG A 110 -22.91 2.59 1.56
C ARG A 110 -24.17 2.37 0.72
N ILE A 111 -24.26 1.19 0.11
CA ILE A 111 -25.44 0.78 -0.64
C ILE A 111 -26.48 0.28 0.36
N GLN A 112 -27.70 0.84 0.30
CA GLN A 112 -28.74 0.49 1.24
C GLN A 112 -29.25 -0.96 1.09
N GLY A 113 -28.95 -1.66 -0.01
CA GLY A 113 -29.33 -3.07 -0.20
C GLY A 113 -28.30 -4.09 0.30
N LEU A 114 -27.10 -3.65 0.66
CA LEU A 114 -26.02 -4.56 1.10
C LEU A 114 -26.01 -4.63 2.62
N ALA A 115 -26.33 -5.80 3.20
CA ALA A 115 -26.21 -5.96 4.64
C ALA A 115 -24.73 -5.95 5.04
N GLU A 116 -24.39 -5.35 6.19
CA GLU A 116 -23.03 -5.32 6.72
C GLU A 116 -22.29 -6.68 6.68
N PRO A 117 -22.90 -7.84 7.02
CA PRO A 117 -22.23 -9.13 6.93
C PRO A 117 -22.10 -9.70 5.50
N ASP A 118 -22.77 -9.15 4.48
CA ASP A 118 -22.80 -9.76 3.14
C ASP A 118 -21.43 -9.75 2.47
N LEU A 119 -20.68 -8.65 2.55
CA LEU A 119 -19.33 -8.59 2.00
C LEU A 119 -18.39 -9.59 2.67
N TRP A 120 -18.53 -9.75 3.98
CA TRP A 120 -17.75 -10.70 4.79
C TRP A 120 -18.07 -12.15 4.42
N ASP A 121 -19.36 -12.46 4.33
CA ASP A 121 -19.83 -13.78 3.93
C ASP A 121 -19.40 -14.11 2.49
N ALA A 122 -19.33 -13.10 1.61
CA ALA A 122 -18.87 -13.27 0.23
C ALA A 122 -17.37 -13.55 0.15
N LEU A 123 -16.55 -12.84 0.92
CA LEU A 123 -15.10 -13.09 1.03
C LEU A 123 -14.82 -14.48 1.62
N GLU A 124 -15.54 -14.87 2.68
CA GLU A 124 -15.43 -16.20 3.29
C GLU A 124 -15.81 -17.30 2.29
N TYR A 125 -16.93 -17.12 1.58
CA TYR A 125 -17.40 -18.07 0.57
C TYR A 125 -16.46 -18.17 -0.64
N ALA A 126 -15.82 -17.06 -1.04
CA ALA A 126 -14.82 -17.01 -2.10
C ALA A 126 -13.43 -17.54 -1.68
N HIS A 127 -13.24 -17.88 -0.40
CA HIS A 127 -11.95 -18.23 0.19
C HIS A 127 -10.89 -17.14 0.00
N ILE A 128 -11.29 -15.87 0.08
CA ILE A 128 -10.40 -14.71 -0.06
C ILE A 128 -10.23 -14.06 1.31
N ARG A 129 -8.98 -13.86 1.75
CA ARG A 129 -8.71 -13.26 3.06
C ARG A 129 -8.72 -11.73 2.98
N PRO A 130 -9.48 -11.02 3.82
CA PRO A 130 -9.45 -9.56 3.81
C PRO A 130 -8.32 -8.96 4.64
N TRP A 131 -7.86 -7.77 4.24
CA TRP A 131 -6.96 -6.92 5.02
C TRP A 131 -7.68 -6.09 6.10
N VAL A 132 -8.99 -5.87 5.95
CA VAL A 132 -9.82 -5.18 6.95
C VAL A 132 -10.06 -6.07 8.18
N ALA A 133 -10.22 -5.45 9.34
CA ALA A 133 -10.02 -6.12 10.63
C ALA A 133 -11.20 -6.98 11.12
N ALA A 134 -12.30 -7.12 10.38
CA ALA A 134 -13.50 -7.80 10.93
C ALA A 134 -13.32 -9.31 11.15
N GLY A 135 -12.25 -9.92 10.61
CA GLY A 135 -11.92 -11.33 10.83
C GLY A 135 -10.95 -11.61 11.98
N LEU A 136 -10.39 -10.58 12.64
CA LEU A 136 -9.47 -10.82 13.74
C LEU A 136 -10.27 -11.18 15.01
N PRO A 137 -9.86 -12.25 15.73
CA PRO A 137 -10.45 -12.54 17.02
C PRO A 137 -10.24 -11.30 17.89
N ARG A 138 -11.34 -10.67 18.34
CA ARG A 138 -11.25 -9.60 19.34
C ARG A 138 -10.38 -10.14 20.47
N PRO A 139 -9.27 -9.47 20.82
CA PRO A 139 -8.44 -9.95 21.92
C PRO A 139 -9.37 -10.13 23.11
N LYS A 140 -9.41 -11.36 23.66
CA LYS A 140 -10.20 -11.68 24.88
C LYS A 140 -9.70 -10.92 26.12
N VAL A 141 -8.62 -10.16 25.96
CA VAL A 141 -8.00 -9.37 27.00
C VAL A 141 -8.85 -8.13 27.25
N VAL A 142 -9.24 -7.97 28.52
CA VAL A 142 -10.10 -6.91 29.08
C VAL A 142 -9.35 -5.57 29.16
N LEU A 143 -8.53 -5.25 28.16
CA LEU A 143 -7.91 -3.94 28.02
C LEU A 143 -8.77 -3.11 27.06
N PRO A 144 -8.87 -1.78 27.25
CA PRO A 144 -9.64 -0.89 26.39
C PRO A 144 -8.90 -0.63 25.05
N LEU A 145 -8.26 -1.65 24.49
CA LEU A 145 -7.70 -1.57 23.15
C LEU A 145 -8.88 -1.67 22.16
N PRO A 146 -9.00 -0.74 21.20
CA PRO A 146 -10.04 -0.82 20.19
C PRO A 146 -10.01 -2.20 19.54
N ALA A 147 -11.19 -2.81 19.36
CA ALA A 147 -11.39 -4.24 19.02
C ALA A 147 -10.71 -4.70 17.71
N ALA A 148 -10.12 -3.77 16.96
CA ALA A 148 -9.42 -3.94 15.69
C ALA A 148 -8.00 -3.32 15.68
N GLY A 149 -7.42 -2.98 16.84
CA GLY A 149 -6.13 -2.27 16.91
C GLY A 149 -6.17 -0.87 16.31
N GLY A 150 -7.35 -0.23 16.27
CA GLY A 150 -7.57 1.10 15.71
C GLY A 150 -7.77 1.13 14.19
N TYR A 151 -7.91 -0.03 13.53
CA TYR A 151 -8.15 -0.15 12.10
C TYR A 151 -9.63 -0.38 11.74
N PRO A 152 -10.07 -0.02 10.53
CA PRO A 152 -11.45 -0.22 10.08
C PRO A 152 -11.87 -1.69 10.03
N SER A 153 -13.07 -1.95 10.54
CA SER A 153 -13.79 -3.21 10.30
C SER A 153 -14.38 -3.31 8.90
N GLN A 154 -14.49 -2.20 8.17
CA GLN A 154 -14.92 -2.14 6.77
C GLN A 154 -14.27 -0.91 6.12
N LEU A 155 -13.96 -0.99 4.84
CA LEU A 155 -13.38 0.14 4.11
C LEU A 155 -14.45 0.78 3.24
N LEU A 156 -14.88 1.99 3.60
CA LEU A 156 -15.86 2.73 2.80
C LEU A 156 -15.18 3.44 1.63
N GLU A 157 -15.89 3.55 0.50
CA GLU A 157 -15.39 4.18 -0.73
C GLU A 157 -14.91 5.62 -0.46
N SER A 158 -15.65 6.43 0.29
CA SER A 158 -15.25 7.81 0.60
C SER A 158 -13.90 7.91 1.33
N TYR A 159 -13.67 7.03 2.28
CA TYR A 159 -12.42 6.94 3.04
C TYR A 159 -11.26 6.41 2.17
N ALA A 160 -11.55 5.43 1.30
CA ALA A 160 -10.59 4.95 0.31
C ALA A 160 -10.23 6.07 -0.69
N VAL A 161 -11.20 6.78 -1.27
CA VAL A 161 -10.96 7.93 -2.16
C VAL A 161 -10.14 9.01 -1.44
N PHE A 162 -10.45 9.31 -0.19
CA PHE A 162 -9.65 10.23 0.65
C PHE A 162 -8.18 9.78 0.74
N ALA A 163 -7.94 8.49 1.03
CA ALA A 163 -6.60 7.90 1.01
C ALA A 163 -5.93 7.96 -0.36
N GLY A 164 -6.69 7.69 -1.43
CA GLY A 164 -6.22 7.70 -2.82
C GLY A 164 -5.62 9.06 -3.15
N HIS A 165 -6.29 10.15 -2.76
CA HIS A 165 -5.82 11.53 -2.84
C HIS A 165 -4.71 11.90 -1.84
N ARG A 166 -4.07 10.91 -1.21
CA ARG A 166 -3.02 11.06 -0.20
C ARG A 166 -3.44 11.88 1.02
N LYS A 167 -4.74 11.93 1.33
CA LYS A 167 -5.28 12.62 2.50
C LYS A 167 -5.53 11.64 3.63
N GLY A 168 -5.42 12.14 4.86
CA GLY A 168 -5.60 11.35 6.07
C GLY A 168 -4.58 10.22 6.25
N LEU A 169 -3.43 10.34 5.59
CA LEU A 169 -2.30 9.43 5.73
C LEU A 169 -1.27 10.03 6.70
N CYS A 170 -0.70 9.20 7.58
CA CYS A 170 0.40 9.58 8.47
C CYS A 170 1.74 9.18 7.83
N LYS A 171 2.80 9.90 8.18
CA LYS A 171 4.17 9.62 7.72
C LYS A 171 4.71 8.37 8.42
N HIS A 172 4.48 8.25 9.72
CA HIS A 172 4.98 7.15 10.53
C HIS A 172 3.92 6.04 10.71
N TYR A 173 3.28 5.60 9.63
CA TYR A 173 2.22 4.57 9.69
C TYR A 173 2.70 3.20 10.19
N LYS A 174 4.02 2.93 10.12
CA LYS A 174 4.63 1.73 10.72
C LYS A 174 4.56 1.73 12.26
N SER A 175 4.47 2.92 12.88
CA SER A 175 4.33 3.09 14.33
C SER A 175 2.93 3.62 14.66
N PHE A 176 2.11 2.78 15.28
CA PHE A 176 0.72 3.14 15.62
C PHE A 176 0.63 4.43 16.44
N TRP A 177 1.50 4.60 17.44
CA TRP A 177 1.46 5.75 18.34
C TRP A 177 1.86 7.04 17.66
N GLN A 178 2.95 7.04 16.89
CA GLN A 178 3.38 8.22 16.14
C GLN A 178 2.32 8.61 15.10
N CYS A 179 1.75 7.62 14.40
CA CYS A 179 0.66 7.86 13.47
C CYS A 179 -0.59 8.43 14.17
N ALA A 180 -0.95 7.92 15.34
CA ALA A 180 -2.08 8.42 16.13
C ALA A 180 -1.86 9.85 16.62
N GLU A 181 -0.64 10.20 17.05
CA GLU A 181 -0.26 11.56 17.44
C GLU A 181 -0.29 12.52 16.24
N GLU A 182 0.29 12.14 15.10
CA GLU A 182 0.19 12.88 13.84
C GLU A 182 -1.27 13.17 13.49
N GLN A 183 -2.13 12.13 13.50
CA GLN A 183 -3.55 12.27 13.20
C GLN A 183 -4.30 13.11 14.26
N GLY A 184 -3.86 13.09 15.51
CA GLY A 184 -4.38 13.94 16.58
C GLY A 184 -4.16 15.43 16.33
N ASN A 185 -3.04 15.77 15.66
CA ASN A 185 -2.62 17.14 15.37
C ASN A 185 -3.17 17.69 14.04
N VAL A 186 -3.71 16.84 13.17
CA VAL A 186 -4.33 17.26 11.89
C VAL A 186 -5.75 17.81 12.14
N PRO A 187 -6.15 18.94 11.53
CA PRO A 187 -7.52 19.45 11.66
C PRO A 187 -8.54 18.48 11.03
N LEU A 188 -9.78 18.47 11.56
CA LEU A 188 -10.88 17.74 10.93
C LEU A 188 -11.19 18.35 9.56
N GLU A 189 -11.23 17.52 8.52
CA GLU A 189 -11.56 17.93 7.16
C GLU A 189 -12.95 17.40 6.80
N THR A 190 -13.83 18.29 6.36
CA THR A 190 -15.16 17.96 5.84
C THR A 190 -15.08 17.80 4.34
N THR A 191 -15.17 16.56 3.86
CA THR A 191 -14.95 16.21 2.45
C THR A 191 -16.23 15.68 1.82
N LEU A 192 -16.60 16.23 0.67
CA LEU A 192 -17.62 15.68 -0.22
C LEU A 192 -16.93 14.76 -1.22
N VAL A 193 -17.24 13.47 -1.15
CA VAL A 193 -16.89 12.50 -2.19
C VAL A 193 -18.12 12.28 -3.04
N VAL A 194 -18.04 12.60 -4.33
CA VAL A 194 -19.21 12.56 -5.23
C VAL A 194 -18.85 11.94 -6.56
N GLY A 195 -19.80 11.20 -7.13
CA GLY A 195 -19.57 10.44 -8.35
C GLY A 195 -20.84 10.21 -9.14
N ILE A 196 -20.68 10.10 -10.44
CA ILE A 196 -21.72 9.62 -11.35
C ILE A 196 -21.13 8.50 -12.19
N THR A 197 -21.87 7.42 -12.32
CA THR A 197 -21.58 6.26 -13.15
C THR A 197 -22.70 6.12 -14.19
N PRO A 198 -22.61 5.15 -15.12
CA PRO A 198 -23.75 4.84 -15.99
C PRO A 198 -25.00 4.45 -15.20
N THR A 199 -24.85 3.86 -14.01
CA THR A 199 -25.95 3.24 -13.24
C THR A 199 -26.45 4.07 -12.08
N ASP A 200 -25.65 4.99 -11.54
CA ASP A 200 -25.98 5.69 -10.30
C ASP A 200 -25.33 7.07 -10.19
N LEU A 201 -26.02 7.96 -9.47
CA LEU A 201 -25.45 9.14 -8.85
C LEU A 201 -25.23 8.84 -7.37
N ARG A 202 -24.02 9.09 -6.86
CA ARG A 202 -23.71 8.86 -5.45
C ARG A 202 -22.92 10.00 -4.84
N GLY A 203 -23.11 10.17 -3.54
CA GLY A 203 -22.38 11.18 -2.78
C GLY A 203 -22.29 10.85 -1.31
N GLU A 204 -21.14 11.13 -0.72
CA GLU A 204 -20.87 10.94 0.70
C GLU A 204 -20.16 12.16 1.27
N ILE A 205 -20.61 12.64 2.42
CA ILE A 205 -19.96 13.70 3.18
C ILE A 205 -19.37 13.06 4.42
N ILE A 206 -18.05 13.07 4.50
CA ILE A 206 -17.28 12.55 5.62
C ILE A 206 -16.58 13.69 6.35
N ARG A 207 -16.45 13.56 7.67
CA ARG A 207 -15.66 14.49 8.48
C ARG A 207 -14.58 13.75 9.25
N THR A 208 -13.38 13.71 8.70
CA THR A 208 -12.29 12.89 9.22
C THR A 208 -10.94 13.58 9.17
N ARG A 209 -10.01 13.07 9.99
CA ARG A 209 -8.58 13.39 9.97
C ARG A 209 -7.75 12.26 9.38
N SER A 210 -8.33 11.07 9.34
CA SER A 210 -7.66 9.81 9.04
C SER A 210 -8.47 9.03 8.03
N ALA A 211 -7.80 8.52 7.00
CA ALA A 211 -8.44 7.70 5.99
C ALA A 211 -8.79 6.30 6.54
N PHE A 212 -8.08 5.82 7.56
CA PHE A 212 -8.23 4.45 8.06
C PHE A 212 -8.54 4.42 9.56
N THR A 213 -9.49 5.26 9.97
CA THR A 213 -10.10 5.18 11.31
C THR A 213 -10.93 3.91 11.45
N ASP A 214 -10.94 3.32 12.63
CA ASP A 214 -11.80 2.19 13.03
C ASP A 214 -13.30 2.53 13.04
N LEU A 215 -13.64 3.80 13.24
CA LEU A 215 -15.01 4.29 13.29
C LEU A 215 -15.56 4.59 11.88
N GLN A 216 -15.72 3.58 11.02
CA GLN A 216 -16.36 3.73 9.71
C GLN A 216 -17.74 3.02 9.67
N PRO A 217 -18.85 3.73 9.36
CA PRO A 217 -18.97 5.18 9.22
C PRO A 217 -18.90 5.91 10.58
N ARG A 218 -18.51 7.19 10.57
CA ARG A 218 -18.56 8.03 11.77
C ARG A 218 -19.97 8.56 12.02
N HIS A 219 -20.26 8.86 13.28
CA HIS A 219 -21.47 9.59 13.61
C HIS A 219 -21.46 10.96 12.90
N GLY A 220 -22.47 11.19 12.06
CA GLY A 220 -22.60 12.41 11.27
C GLY A 220 -22.18 12.26 9.80
N ASP A 221 -21.54 11.15 9.42
CA ASP A 221 -21.28 10.83 8.01
C ASP A 221 -22.60 10.59 7.28
N ARG A 222 -22.77 11.24 6.13
CA ARG A 222 -24.00 11.19 5.33
C ARG A 222 -23.68 10.64 3.97
N ALA A 223 -24.51 9.74 3.46
CA ALA A 223 -24.34 9.15 2.15
C ALA A 223 -25.68 9.02 1.43
N PHE A 224 -25.65 9.07 0.10
CA PHE A 224 -26.76 8.68 -0.75
C PHE A 224 -26.27 7.93 -1.98
N VAL A 225 -27.12 7.03 -2.49
CA VAL A 225 -27.05 6.46 -3.83
C VAL A 225 -28.40 6.70 -4.47
N ASP A 226 -28.41 7.15 -5.71
CA ASP A 226 -29.61 7.37 -6.50
C ASP A 226 -29.44 6.68 -7.86
N LEU A 227 -30.13 5.54 -8.01
CA LEU A 227 -30.07 4.72 -9.21
C LEU A 227 -30.89 5.29 -10.37
N GLU A 228 -31.78 6.25 -10.11
CA GLU A 228 -32.60 6.89 -11.14
C GLU A 228 -31.86 8.06 -11.82
N LEU A 229 -30.67 8.39 -11.31
CA LEU A 229 -29.81 9.48 -11.76
C LEU A 229 -28.45 8.98 -12.29
N GLY A 230 -28.38 7.72 -12.72
CA GLY A 230 -27.25 7.22 -13.51
C GLY A 230 -27.20 7.82 -14.92
N LEU A 231 -26.00 8.05 -15.45
CA LEU A 231 -25.80 8.72 -16.74
C LEU A 231 -26.48 7.98 -17.92
N ALA A 232 -26.63 6.67 -17.85
CA ALA A 232 -27.31 5.90 -18.90
C ALA A 232 -28.80 6.27 -19.06
N THR A 233 -29.40 6.92 -18.05
CA THR A 233 -30.79 7.39 -18.09
C THR A 233 -30.93 8.84 -18.55
N SER A 234 -29.81 9.49 -18.91
CA SER A 234 -29.78 10.92 -19.25
C SER A 234 -30.42 11.24 -20.59
N GLU A 235 -30.25 10.39 -21.60
CA GLU A 235 -30.83 10.58 -22.94
C GLU A 235 -32.36 10.48 -22.93
N ASP A 236 -32.91 9.68 -22.04
CA ASP A 236 -34.35 9.43 -21.93
C ASP A 236 -35.12 10.58 -21.26
N LYS A 237 -34.42 11.53 -20.62
CA LYS A 237 -35.02 12.49 -19.70
C LYS A 237 -34.45 13.91 -19.90
N PRO A 238 -35.21 14.83 -20.52
CA PRO A 238 -34.72 16.19 -20.79
C PRO A 238 -34.46 17.01 -19.51
N ASP A 239 -35.02 16.61 -18.37
CA ASP A 239 -34.84 17.23 -17.06
C ASP A 239 -33.74 16.57 -16.21
N PHE A 240 -32.99 15.60 -16.76
CA PHE A 240 -32.01 14.79 -16.03
C PHE A 240 -31.03 15.63 -15.21
N TRP A 241 -30.37 16.61 -15.82
CA TRP A 241 -29.37 17.44 -15.15
C TRP A 241 -29.97 18.38 -14.09
N ALA A 242 -31.24 18.80 -14.26
CA ALA A 242 -31.96 19.54 -13.23
C ALA A 242 -32.18 18.65 -11.99
N ARG A 243 -32.65 17.41 -12.20
CA ARG A 243 -32.82 16.44 -11.10
C ARG A 243 -31.51 16.06 -10.41
N VAL A 244 -30.41 15.92 -11.16
CA VAL A 244 -29.06 15.73 -10.60
C VAL A 244 -28.66 16.94 -9.73
N THR A 245 -28.87 18.15 -10.23
CA THR A 245 -28.56 19.40 -9.51
C THR A 245 -29.38 19.49 -8.23
N ASP A 246 -30.69 19.28 -8.30
CA ASP A 246 -31.60 19.31 -7.15
C ASP A 246 -31.22 18.27 -6.10
N ARG A 247 -30.86 17.05 -6.54
CA ARG A 247 -30.43 15.97 -5.65
C ARG A 247 -29.15 16.33 -4.91
N LEU A 248 -28.14 16.84 -5.62
CA LEU A 248 -26.87 17.29 -5.05
C LEU A 248 -27.08 18.49 -4.13
N GLN A 249 -27.94 19.44 -4.53
CA GLN A 249 -28.23 20.64 -3.75
C GLN A 249 -28.91 20.26 -2.44
N GLY A 250 -29.95 19.41 -2.49
CA GLY A 250 -30.62 18.90 -1.30
C GLY A 250 -29.68 18.14 -0.38
N PHE A 251 -28.78 17.31 -0.93
CA PHE A 251 -27.80 16.57 -0.12
C PHE A 251 -26.77 17.49 0.55
N CYS A 252 -26.18 18.42 -0.20
CA CYS A 252 -25.19 19.37 0.32
C CYS A 252 -25.81 20.37 1.32
N GLY A 253 -27.10 20.68 1.17
CA GLY A 253 -27.86 21.50 2.11
C GLY A 253 -28.18 20.80 3.43
N THR A 254 -27.94 19.49 3.53
CA THR A 254 -28.15 18.79 4.80
C THR A 254 -27.03 19.04 5.82
N VAL A 255 -25.86 19.53 5.37
CA VAL A 255 -24.74 19.86 6.27
C VAL A 255 -25.17 20.98 7.22
N PRO A 256 -24.94 20.86 8.55
CA PRO A 256 -25.41 21.86 9.50
C PRO A 256 -24.80 23.23 9.28
N GLU A 257 -25.57 24.29 9.57
CA GLU A 257 -25.09 25.68 9.51
C GLU A 257 -23.84 25.86 10.39
N GLY A 258 -22.80 26.49 9.83
CA GLY A 258 -21.50 26.69 10.49
C GLY A 258 -20.43 25.64 10.15
N PHE A 259 -20.79 24.55 9.46
CA PHE A 259 -19.79 23.64 8.89
C PHE A 259 -19.45 24.07 7.47
N ARG A 260 -18.15 24.20 7.19
CA ARG A 260 -17.62 24.48 5.86
C ARG A 260 -17.27 23.16 5.16
N LEU A 261 -17.58 23.08 3.87
CA LEU A 261 -17.03 22.04 3.01
C LEU A 261 -15.60 22.41 2.62
N ASP A 262 -14.63 21.60 3.05
CA ASP A 262 -13.21 21.90 2.87
C ASP A 262 -12.71 21.40 1.50
N THR A 263 -13.13 20.19 1.13
CA THR A 263 -12.63 19.49 -0.06
C THR A 263 -13.75 18.78 -0.79
N ILE A 264 -13.61 18.71 -2.12
CA ILE A 264 -14.46 17.93 -3.00
C ILE A 264 -13.57 16.93 -3.76
N LEU A 265 -13.88 15.64 -3.64
CA LEU A 265 -13.22 14.55 -4.34
C LEU A 265 -14.20 13.87 -5.29
N LEU A 266 -13.72 13.54 -6.47
CA LEU A 266 -14.51 12.89 -7.52
C LEU A 266 -14.23 11.39 -7.53
N THR A 267 -15.27 10.58 -7.77
CA THR A 267 -15.15 9.12 -7.91
C THR A 267 -16.07 8.60 -9.01
N GLY A 268 -15.67 7.51 -9.68
CA GLY A 268 -16.49 6.86 -10.71
C GLY A 268 -16.19 7.29 -12.14
N GLU A 269 -16.68 6.50 -13.10
CA GLU A 269 -16.25 6.54 -14.50
C GLU A 269 -16.66 7.81 -15.26
N ASN A 270 -17.75 8.44 -14.83
CA ASN A 270 -18.28 9.63 -15.50
C ASN A 270 -18.19 10.88 -14.62
N ALA A 271 -17.39 10.85 -13.55
CA ALA A 271 -17.25 11.97 -12.63
C ALA A 271 -16.63 13.24 -13.25
N THR A 272 -15.94 13.11 -14.39
CA THR A 272 -15.38 14.22 -15.16
C THR A 272 -16.30 14.73 -16.27
N HIS A 273 -17.53 14.20 -16.39
CA HIS A 273 -18.48 14.61 -17.42
C HIS A 273 -18.81 16.12 -17.28
N PRO A 274 -18.67 16.95 -18.34
CA PRO A 274 -18.80 18.41 -18.23
C PRO A 274 -20.14 18.88 -17.64
N ALA A 275 -21.25 18.27 -18.05
CA ALA A 275 -22.57 18.61 -17.54
C ALA A 275 -22.76 18.19 -16.07
N PHE A 276 -22.08 17.12 -15.62
CA PHE A 276 -22.08 16.73 -14.21
C PHE A 276 -21.29 17.71 -13.36
N LEU A 277 -20.10 18.11 -13.81
CA LEU A 277 -19.30 19.14 -13.13
C LEU A 277 -20.06 20.47 -13.04
N GLN A 278 -20.81 20.83 -14.08
CA GLN A 278 -21.67 22.01 -14.07
C GLN A 278 -22.84 21.88 -13.08
N ALA A 279 -23.51 20.73 -13.03
CA ALA A 279 -24.57 20.44 -12.07
C ALA A 279 -24.04 20.50 -10.62
N LEU A 280 -22.88 19.89 -10.36
CA LEU A 280 -22.20 19.93 -9.08
C LEU A 280 -21.82 21.36 -8.67
N ARG A 281 -21.22 22.14 -9.59
CA ARG A 281 -20.89 23.55 -9.33
C ARG A 281 -22.15 24.37 -9.01
N SER A 282 -23.24 24.15 -9.74
CA SER A 282 -24.53 24.82 -9.50
C SER A 282 -25.11 24.47 -8.14
N ALA A 283 -25.08 23.19 -7.76
CA ALA A 283 -25.54 22.72 -6.44
C ALA A 283 -24.71 23.32 -5.28
N LEU A 284 -23.40 23.46 -5.47
CA LEU A 284 -22.50 24.05 -4.46
C LEU A 284 -22.71 25.57 -4.32
N VAL A 285 -22.92 26.29 -5.42
CA VAL A 285 -23.29 27.71 -5.40
C VAL A 285 -24.66 27.89 -4.74
N GLY A 286 -25.63 27.04 -5.05
CA GLY A 286 -26.98 27.08 -4.48
C GLY A 286 -27.01 26.86 -2.95
N ASN A 287 -25.98 26.23 -2.39
CA ASN A 287 -25.80 26.06 -0.95
C ASN A 287 -24.82 27.06 -0.32
N GLY A 288 -24.30 28.03 -1.08
CA GLY A 288 -23.37 29.04 -0.58
C GLY A 288 -21.95 28.56 -0.29
N TYR A 289 -21.57 27.34 -0.73
CA TYR A 289 -20.19 26.84 -0.57
C TYR A 289 -19.21 27.51 -1.52
N LEU A 290 -19.68 27.89 -2.70
CA LEU A 290 -18.91 28.65 -3.67
C LEU A 290 -19.46 30.07 -3.68
N GLN A 291 -18.65 31.05 -3.26
CA GLN A 291 -18.95 32.45 -3.53
C GLN A 291 -19.04 32.63 -5.05
N ARG A 292 -20.12 33.28 -5.51
CA ARG A 292 -20.18 33.84 -6.87
C ARG A 292 -18.92 34.71 -7.02
N GLU A 293 -18.17 34.57 -8.11
CA GLU A 293 -16.77 35.00 -8.36
C GLU A 293 -16.34 36.45 -7.93
N SER A 294 -17.21 37.23 -7.30
CA SER A 294 -17.03 38.63 -6.95
C SER A 294 -16.50 38.93 -5.54
N ASP A 295 -16.52 38.01 -4.57
CA ASP A 295 -16.06 38.31 -3.20
C ASP A 295 -14.97 37.34 -2.74
N SER A 296 -13.78 37.89 -2.45
CA SER A 296 -12.56 37.19 -2.07
C SER A 296 -12.55 36.80 -0.58
N GLY A 297 -12.44 35.51 -0.27
CA GLY A 297 -12.02 35.10 1.09
C GLY A 297 -11.87 33.59 1.36
N GLY A 298 -12.59 32.72 0.66
CA GLY A 298 -12.51 31.27 0.90
C GLY A 298 -12.62 30.44 -0.37
N LYS A 299 -11.50 30.13 -1.02
CA LYS A 299 -11.49 29.19 -2.16
C LYS A 299 -11.75 27.78 -1.62
N VAL A 300 -12.87 27.17 -2.00
CA VAL A 300 -13.03 25.71 -1.91
C VAL A 300 -12.08 25.09 -2.92
N SER A 301 -11.15 24.24 -2.47
CA SER A 301 -10.23 23.58 -3.38
C SER A 301 -10.95 22.45 -4.11
N PHE A 302 -11.28 22.66 -5.38
CA PHE A 302 -11.49 21.56 -6.30
C PHE A 302 -10.14 20.91 -6.54
N VAL A 303 -9.97 19.66 -6.11
CA VAL A 303 -8.68 18.93 -6.22
C VAL A 303 -8.26 18.69 -7.68
N HIS A 304 -9.15 18.97 -8.64
CA HIS A 304 -8.85 18.95 -10.07
C HIS A 304 -7.95 20.12 -10.55
N GLU A 305 -7.75 21.19 -9.76
CA GLU A 305 -7.05 22.39 -10.21
C GLU A 305 -5.54 22.50 -9.86
N GLY A 306 -4.93 21.57 -9.12
CA GLY A 306 -3.53 21.82 -8.68
C GLY A 306 -2.67 20.68 -8.13
N GLY A 307 -3.11 19.42 -8.19
CA GLY A 307 -2.31 18.27 -7.77
C GLY A 307 -2.09 17.27 -8.92
N ALA A 308 -1.25 16.26 -8.71
CA ALA A 308 -1.19 15.09 -9.60
C ALA A 308 -2.61 14.49 -9.68
N VAL A 309 -3.29 14.76 -10.79
CA VAL A 309 -4.71 14.43 -10.96
C VAL A 309 -4.84 12.92 -10.95
N ILE A 310 -5.47 12.40 -9.89
CA ILE A 310 -5.85 11.01 -9.83
C ILE A 310 -7.09 10.88 -10.69
N ASP A 311 -7.07 9.92 -11.60
CA ASP A 311 -8.26 9.53 -12.34
C ASP A 311 -9.36 9.10 -11.35
N PRO A 312 -10.52 9.77 -11.34
CA PRO A 312 -11.64 9.43 -10.45
C PRO A 312 -12.10 7.98 -10.55
N VAL A 313 -11.87 7.31 -11.70
CA VAL A 313 -12.14 5.87 -11.88
C VAL A 313 -11.36 5.03 -10.87
N PHE A 314 -10.10 5.41 -10.62
CA PHE A 314 -9.15 4.63 -9.83
C PHE A 314 -8.93 5.17 -8.42
N ALA A 315 -9.56 6.29 -8.05
CA ALA A 315 -9.32 6.95 -6.77
C ALA A 315 -9.60 6.03 -5.57
N SER A 316 -10.71 5.29 -5.60
CA SER A 316 -11.07 4.34 -4.53
C SER A 316 -10.12 3.14 -4.48
N ALA A 317 -9.87 2.50 -5.63
CA ALA A 317 -9.00 1.33 -5.73
C ALA A 317 -7.56 1.65 -5.27
N ARG A 318 -7.05 2.82 -5.65
CA ARG A 318 -5.74 3.32 -5.19
C ARG A 318 -5.68 3.51 -3.68
N GLY A 319 -6.76 4.00 -3.07
CA GLY A 319 -6.87 4.12 -1.63
C GLY A 319 -6.94 2.77 -0.91
N ALA A 320 -7.69 1.82 -1.46
CA ALA A 320 -7.75 0.45 -0.95
C ALA A 320 -6.40 -0.28 -1.08
N ALA A 321 -5.68 -0.08 -2.18
CA ALA A 321 -4.32 -0.55 -2.36
C ALA A 321 -3.36 0.08 -1.33
N GLN A 322 -3.48 1.38 -1.08
CA GLN A 322 -2.71 2.07 -0.03
C GLN A 322 -3.00 1.48 1.36
N TYR A 323 -4.26 1.15 1.66
CA TYR A 323 -4.62 0.45 2.88
C TYR A 323 -3.97 -0.93 2.94
N ALA A 324 -4.12 -1.75 1.90
CA ALA A 324 -3.52 -3.08 1.82
C ALA A 324 -2.01 -3.04 2.07
N ARG A 325 -1.31 -2.10 1.42
CA ARG A 325 0.11 -1.84 1.63
C ARG A 325 0.41 -1.49 3.09
N TRP A 326 -0.32 -0.57 3.70
CA TRP A 326 -0.16 -0.28 5.13
C TRP A 326 -0.34 -1.52 6.00
N ARG A 327 -1.30 -2.39 5.68
CA ARG A 327 -1.53 -3.63 6.44
C ARG A 327 -0.44 -4.68 6.22
N GLN A 328 0.22 -4.66 5.06
CA GLN A 328 1.38 -5.50 4.74
C GLN A 328 2.65 -4.99 5.41
N GLU A 329 2.83 -3.68 5.55
CA GLU A 329 4.04 -3.11 6.15
C GLU A 329 3.92 -2.89 7.67
N ALA A 330 2.70 -2.80 8.18
CA ALA A 330 2.38 -2.57 9.59
C ALA A 330 1.26 -3.53 10.06
N PRO A 331 1.58 -4.82 10.30
CA PRO A 331 0.60 -5.82 10.74
C PRO A 331 -0.12 -5.43 12.06
N ILE A 332 -1.33 -5.97 12.28
CA ILE A 332 -2.18 -5.54 13.41
C ILE A 332 -1.54 -6.02 14.70
N GLY A 333 -1.47 -5.13 15.68
CA GLY A 333 -1.13 -5.48 17.04
C GLY A 333 0.36 -5.70 17.29
N CYS A 334 1.22 -5.35 16.33
CA CYS A 334 2.66 -5.36 16.55
C CYS A 334 3.40 -4.29 15.75
N GLU A 335 4.52 -3.83 16.28
CA GLU A 335 5.45 -2.92 15.60
C GLU A 335 6.61 -3.75 15.03
N GLU A 336 6.88 -3.64 13.72
CA GLU A 336 8.05 -4.27 13.13
C GLU A 336 9.31 -3.51 13.62
N GLN A 337 10.31 -4.25 14.13
CA GLN A 337 11.59 -3.66 14.52
C GLN A 337 12.41 -3.29 13.28
N ASP A 338 13.26 -2.26 13.36
CA ASP A 338 14.13 -1.79 12.26
C ASP A 338 14.97 -2.92 11.61
N ARG A 339 15.35 -3.94 12.40
CA ARG A 339 16.06 -5.14 11.92
C ARG A 339 15.32 -5.88 10.80
N CYS A 340 13.99 -5.75 10.71
CA CYS A 340 13.18 -6.38 9.69
C CYS A 340 13.40 -5.76 8.31
N GLU A 341 13.59 -4.45 8.25
CA GLU A 341 13.91 -3.76 7.00
C GLU A 341 15.31 -4.15 6.50
N GLU A 342 16.27 -4.26 7.41
CA GLU A 342 17.62 -4.76 7.12
C GLU A 342 17.60 -6.21 6.61
N LYS A 343 16.80 -7.10 7.23
CA LYS A 343 16.58 -8.47 6.74
C LYS A 343 15.97 -8.48 5.34
N ARG A 344 14.97 -7.63 5.07
CA ARG A 344 14.37 -7.51 3.73
C ARG A 344 15.37 -7.01 2.70
N ARG A 345 16.21 -6.02 3.03
CA ARG A 345 17.29 -5.55 2.14
C ARG A 345 18.29 -6.65 1.83
N ARG A 346 18.64 -7.50 2.80
CA ARG A 346 19.51 -8.67 2.58
C ARG A 346 18.84 -9.72 1.69
N GLN A 347 17.56 -10.00 1.91
CA GLN A 347 16.78 -10.92 1.06
C GLN A 347 16.64 -10.40 -0.38
N GLY A 348 16.36 -9.10 -0.56
CA GLY A 348 16.29 -8.46 -1.86
C GLY A 348 17.59 -8.56 -2.64
N LYS A 349 18.74 -8.29 -1.99
CA LYS A 349 20.07 -8.50 -2.60
C LYS A 349 20.31 -9.96 -2.97
N HIS A 350 19.83 -10.91 -2.18
CA HIS A 350 19.96 -12.34 -2.46
C HIS A 350 19.07 -12.82 -3.62
N VAL A 351 17.94 -12.14 -3.85
CA VAL A 351 17.06 -12.35 -5.02
C VAL A 351 17.63 -11.68 -6.27
N GLU A 352 18.26 -10.51 -6.14
CA GLU A 352 18.99 -9.84 -7.23
C GLU A 352 20.21 -10.67 -7.67
N LEU A 353 20.91 -11.31 -6.72
CA LEU A 353 21.98 -12.29 -6.99
C LEU A 353 21.45 -13.63 -7.55
N ARG A 354 20.20 -14.01 -7.27
CA ARG A 354 19.50 -15.15 -7.92
C ARG A 354 18.84 -14.78 -9.25
N GLY A 355 18.76 -13.48 -9.58
CA GLY A 355 18.28 -12.98 -10.87
C GLY A 355 19.19 -13.37 -12.04
N CYS A 356 20.34 -13.96 -11.73
CA CYS A 356 21.00 -14.86 -12.65
C CYS A 356 20.98 -16.25 -12.05
N LEU A 357 20.31 -17.16 -12.75
CA LEU A 357 20.19 -18.58 -12.43
C LEU A 357 21.58 -19.20 -12.36
N HIS A 358 22.21 -19.19 -11.18
CA HIS A 358 23.61 -19.57 -11.00
C HIS A 358 23.86 -21.07 -11.21
N GLU A 359 22.85 -21.88 -11.49
CA GLU A 359 22.99 -23.34 -11.63
C GLU A 359 22.06 -23.97 -12.70
N GLU A 360 21.37 -23.18 -13.53
CA GLU A 360 20.51 -23.76 -14.57
C GLU A 360 21.32 -24.11 -15.83
N LEU A 361 21.43 -25.41 -16.09
CA LEU A 361 21.96 -25.98 -17.32
C LEU A 361 20.90 -25.92 -18.43
N PHE A 362 21.10 -25.06 -19.42
CA PHE A 362 20.21 -24.92 -20.57
C PHE A 362 20.39 -26.08 -21.58
N ALA A 363 19.30 -26.48 -22.22
CA ALA A 363 19.32 -27.55 -23.21
C ALA A 363 19.92 -27.11 -24.56
N THR A 364 19.82 -25.81 -24.89
CA THR A 364 20.32 -25.24 -26.14
C THR A 364 21.07 -23.94 -25.91
N GLU A 365 21.98 -23.63 -26.83
CA GLU A 365 22.79 -22.39 -26.79
C GLU A 365 21.92 -21.13 -26.92
N ASP A 366 20.84 -21.19 -27.72
CA ASP A 366 19.91 -20.07 -27.89
C ASP A 366 19.11 -19.77 -26.62
N GLN A 367 18.74 -20.80 -25.86
CA GLN A 367 18.14 -20.62 -24.53
C GLN A 367 19.14 -19.92 -23.61
N CYS A 368 20.38 -20.41 -23.56
CA CYS A 368 21.44 -19.79 -22.77
C CYS A 368 21.67 -18.32 -23.17
N LYS A 369 21.77 -17.99 -24.46
CA LYS A 369 21.95 -16.60 -24.94
C LYS A 369 20.77 -15.69 -24.62
N THR A 370 19.55 -16.22 -24.60
CA THR A 370 18.35 -15.46 -24.25
C THR A 370 18.32 -15.10 -22.76
N TYR A 371 18.80 -16.00 -21.89
CA TYR A 371 18.77 -15.80 -20.44
C TYR A 371 20.05 -15.16 -19.87
N CYS A 372 21.22 -15.45 -20.42
CA CYS A 372 22.54 -14.97 -19.97
C CYS A 372 22.96 -13.67 -20.69
N THR A 373 22.07 -12.67 -20.76
CA THR A 373 22.17 -11.45 -21.60
C THR A 373 23.48 -10.63 -21.50
N ALA A 374 24.37 -10.91 -20.55
CA ALA A 374 25.65 -10.21 -20.36
C ALA A 374 26.92 -11.10 -20.41
N ASN A 375 26.80 -12.44 -20.38
CA ASN A 375 27.94 -13.35 -20.27
C ASN A 375 27.97 -14.37 -21.42
N GLY A 376 29.15 -14.92 -21.73
CA GLY A 376 29.27 -16.01 -22.71
C GLY A 376 28.51 -17.26 -22.25
N CYS A 377 28.24 -18.18 -23.18
CA CYS A 377 27.66 -19.49 -22.87
C CYS A 377 28.72 -20.56 -23.03
N THR A 378 29.03 -21.28 -21.96
CA THR A 378 30.00 -22.38 -21.97
C THR A 378 29.29 -23.71 -22.11
N LYS A 379 29.78 -24.55 -23.01
CA LYS A 379 29.21 -25.87 -23.28
C LYS A 379 29.77 -26.87 -22.27
N THR A 380 28.90 -27.50 -21.49
CA THR A 380 29.24 -28.52 -20.50
C THR A 380 28.52 -29.84 -20.80
N LYS A 381 28.87 -30.91 -20.09
CA LYS A 381 28.12 -32.17 -20.13
C LYS A 381 27.58 -32.48 -18.75
N ASN A 382 26.30 -32.84 -18.66
CA ASN A 382 25.72 -33.29 -17.40
C ASN A 382 26.21 -34.71 -17.03
N LYS A 383 25.77 -35.21 -15.87
CA LYS A 383 26.16 -36.53 -15.35
C LYS A 383 25.74 -37.69 -16.27
N ASP A 384 24.76 -37.46 -17.13
CA ASP A 384 24.24 -38.43 -18.09
C ASP A 384 24.94 -38.35 -19.46
N GLY A 385 25.93 -37.46 -19.60
CA GLY A 385 26.71 -37.26 -20.83
C GLY A 385 26.02 -36.38 -21.88
N GLU A 386 24.86 -35.81 -21.57
CA GLU A 386 24.15 -34.88 -22.45
C GLU A 386 24.82 -33.51 -22.47
N GLU A 387 24.89 -32.90 -23.65
CA GLU A 387 25.41 -31.56 -23.82
C GLU A 387 24.42 -30.54 -23.25
N ARG A 388 24.92 -29.64 -22.41
CA ARG A 388 24.19 -28.54 -21.80
C ARG A 388 25.00 -27.26 -21.89
N PHE A 389 24.34 -26.12 -21.71
CA PHE A 389 24.96 -24.81 -21.75
C PHE A 389 24.78 -24.12 -20.41
N GLU A 390 25.83 -23.50 -19.91
CA GLU A 390 25.84 -22.76 -18.65
C GLU A 390 26.26 -21.31 -18.93
N CYS A 391 25.71 -20.36 -18.15
CA CYS A 391 26.21 -18.98 -18.24
C CYS A 391 27.67 -18.97 -17.74
N ASP A 392 28.58 -18.39 -18.51
CA ASP A 392 29.99 -18.24 -18.13
C ASP A 392 30.13 -17.22 -17.01
N TYR A 393 30.02 -17.69 -15.76
CA TYR A 393 30.33 -16.92 -14.57
C TYR A 393 31.83 -17.03 -14.30
N GLY A 394 32.62 -16.26 -15.05
CA GLY A 394 33.94 -15.90 -14.58
C GLY A 394 33.77 -15.23 -13.21
N GLU A 395 34.36 -15.81 -12.17
CA GLU A 395 34.35 -15.22 -10.82
C GLU A 395 34.66 -13.74 -10.93
N ARG A 396 33.66 -12.87 -10.66
CA ARG A 396 33.89 -11.44 -10.56
C ARG A 396 34.77 -11.21 -9.32
N LYS A 397 36.09 -11.22 -9.51
CA LYS A 397 36.99 -10.52 -8.61
C LYS A 397 36.70 -9.04 -8.79
N LYS A 398 36.05 -8.46 -7.78
CA LYS A 398 35.91 -7.01 -7.65
C LYS A 398 37.35 -6.45 -7.63
N GLY A 399 37.73 -5.66 -8.63
CA GLY A 399 39.05 -5.04 -8.72
C GLY A 399 39.93 -5.37 -9.95
N ASP A 400 39.52 -6.28 -10.85
CA ASP A 400 40.34 -6.54 -12.06
C ASP A 400 40.04 -5.50 -13.18
N CYS A 401 40.82 -4.42 -13.21
CA CYS A 401 40.82 -3.48 -14.33
C CYS A 401 41.47 -4.12 -15.56
N SER A 402 40.68 -4.42 -16.59
CA SER A 402 41.16 -4.98 -17.84
C SER A 402 41.34 -3.87 -18.88
N ALA A 403 42.59 -3.47 -19.16
CA ALA A 403 42.86 -2.55 -20.25
C ALA A 403 42.53 -3.21 -21.60
N GLY A 404 41.80 -2.52 -22.48
CA GLY A 404 41.38 -3.08 -23.77
C GLY A 404 40.31 -2.27 -24.48
N ILE A 405 39.99 -2.73 -25.71
CA ILE A 405 38.97 -2.14 -26.58
C ILE A 405 37.66 -2.94 -26.43
N TYR A 406 36.55 -2.23 -26.24
CA TYR A 406 35.21 -2.75 -26.00
C TYR A 406 34.23 -2.19 -27.01
N SER A 407 33.31 -3.00 -27.52
CA SER A 407 32.35 -2.57 -28.55
C SER A 407 31.20 -1.71 -28.00
N GLY A 408 31.11 -1.51 -26.68
CA GLY A 408 30.09 -0.67 -26.06
C GLY A 408 30.54 -0.03 -24.75
N LEU A 409 30.03 1.18 -24.49
CA LEU A 409 30.37 1.98 -23.30
C LEU A 409 30.12 1.20 -22.00
N TRP A 410 28.98 0.52 -21.92
CA TRP A 410 28.61 -0.28 -20.75
C TRP A 410 29.57 -1.45 -20.50
N GLN A 411 30.10 -2.08 -21.56
CA GLN A 411 31.10 -3.14 -21.40
C GLN A 411 32.43 -2.57 -20.91
N CYS A 412 32.81 -1.39 -21.39
CA CYS A 412 34.00 -0.70 -20.94
C CYS A 412 33.87 -0.29 -19.46
N GLU A 413 32.79 0.39 -19.08
CA GLU A 413 32.58 0.88 -17.70
C GLU A 413 32.54 -0.26 -16.67
N ASN A 414 32.00 -1.43 -17.03
CA ASN A 414 31.97 -2.58 -16.12
C ASN A 414 33.30 -3.35 -16.01
N ARG A 415 34.22 -3.18 -16.96
CA ARG A 415 35.50 -3.91 -16.99
C ARG A 415 36.72 -3.01 -16.73
N CYS A 416 36.52 -1.70 -16.69
CA CYS A 416 37.53 -0.66 -16.50
C CYS A 416 37.46 -0.07 -15.07
N ASP A 417 37.45 -0.91 -14.04
CA ASP A 417 37.32 -0.46 -12.65
C ASP A 417 38.56 0.33 -12.22
N GLY A 418 38.41 1.62 -11.89
CA GLY A 418 39.52 2.53 -11.62
C GLY A 418 40.22 3.12 -12.86
N GLY A 419 39.82 2.74 -14.07
CA GLY A 419 40.31 3.31 -15.33
C GLY A 419 39.35 4.32 -15.99
N LYS A 420 39.71 4.84 -17.16
CA LYS A 420 38.88 5.73 -18.00
C LYS A 420 38.53 5.06 -19.31
N CYS A 421 37.24 5.12 -19.66
CA CYS A 421 36.70 4.68 -20.93
C CYS A 421 36.56 5.84 -21.92
N GLU A 422 37.31 5.80 -23.01
CA GLU A 422 37.28 6.82 -24.07
C GLU A 422 36.83 6.19 -25.40
N ARG A 423 35.95 6.88 -26.13
CA ARG A 423 35.49 6.39 -27.44
C ARG A 423 36.57 6.61 -28.51
N GLU A 424 36.96 5.56 -29.22
CA GLU A 424 37.86 5.67 -30.37
C GLU A 424 37.15 6.28 -31.59
N LEU A 425 37.75 7.34 -32.13
CA LEU A 425 37.26 8.04 -33.30
C LEU A 425 37.54 7.22 -34.56
N GLY A 426 36.53 6.50 -35.05
CA GLY A 426 36.56 5.80 -36.34
C GLY A 426 35.89 4.43 -36.30
N THR A 427 35.98 3.71 -35.18
CA THR A 427 35.39 2.38 -34.99
C THR A 427 34.10 2.41 -34.17
N GLY A 428 33.94 3.42 -33.31
CA GLY A 428 32.81 3.49 -32.37
C GLY A 428 33.02 2.66 -31.10
N ASP A 429 34.16 1.98 -31.00
CA ASP A 429 34.57 1.22 -29.83
C ASP A 429 35.06 2.13 -28.69
N PHE A 430 35.17 1.58 -27.49
CA PHE A 430 35.60 2.25 -26.26
C PHE A 430 36.86 1.61 -25.72
N ASN A 431 37.89 2.41 -25.49
CA ASN A 431 39.18 1.96 -24.99
C ASN A 431 39.31 2.30 -23.50
N CYS A 432 39.61 1.28 -22.69
CA CYS A 432 39.90 1.43 -21.27
C CYS A 432 41.40 1.74 -21.06
N THR A 433 41.71 2.90 -20.49
CA THR A 433 43.08 3.33 -20.16
C THR A 433 43.19 3.69 -18.68
N GLY A 434 44.41 3.59 -18.11
CA GLY A 434 44.65 4.02 -16.73
C GLY A 434 44.40 2.99 -15.62
N CYS A 435 44.30 1.70 -15.97
CA CYS A 435 44.33 0.62 -14.97
C CYS A 435 45.66 0.66 -14.19
N ALA A 436 45.63 1.14 -12.94
CA ALA A 436 46.78 1.07 -12.05
C ALA A 436 47.00 -0.40 -11.66
N LYS A 437 48.20 -0.94 -11.94
CA LYS A 437 48.64 -2.17 -11.28
C LYS A 437 48.99 -1.80 -9.84
N GLU A 438 48.03 -1.89 -8.94
CA GLU A 438 48.35 -1.93 -7.52
C GLU A 438 49.00 -3.28 -7.22
N GLU A 439 50.33 -3.33 -7.22
CA GLU A 439 51.04 -4.29 -6.37
C GLU A 439 50.77 -3.86 -4.93
N SER A 440 49.70 -4.39 -4.32
CA SER A 440 49.47 -4.25 -2.89
C SER A 440 50.58 -5.00 -2.14
N LYS A 441 51.63 -4.27 -1.75
CA LYS A 441 52.55 -4.76 -0.72
C LYS A 441 51.83 -4.69 0.61
N CYS A 442 51.41 -5.85 1.10
CA CYS A 442 50.92 -5.98 2.47
C CYS A 442 52.12 -5.84 3.44
N GLU A 443 51.96 -5.02 4.47
CA GLU A 443 52.94 -4.84 5.55
C GLU A 443 52.32 -5.28 6.88
N ASP A 444 52.94 -6.24 7.56
CA ASP A 444 52.57 -6.66 8.92
C ASP A 444 52.71 -5.47 9.90
N GLY A 445 51.78 -5.33 10.86
CA GLY A 445 51.79 -4.20 11.80
C GLY A 445 51.05 -4.46 13.11
N VAL A 446 51.43 -3.71 14.15
CA VAL A 446 50.77 -3.70 15.47
C VAL A 446 49.93 -2.43 15.58
N TYR A 447 48.68 -2.58 16.03
CA TYR A 447 47.72 -1.48 16.19
C TYR A 447 47.24 -1.37 17.63
N ASP A 448 46.92 -0.15 18.04
CA ASP A 448 46.52 0.13 19.43
C ASP A 448 45.14 -0.45 19.79
N ASP A 449 44.30 -0.73 18.79
CA ASP A 449 42.93 -1.24 18.97
C ASP A 449 42.47 -2.09 17.77
N PHE A 450 41.44 -2.91 18.00
CA PHE A 450 40.95 -3.89 17.04
C PHE A 450 40.23 -3.24 15.85
N ASP A 451 39.56 -2.11 16.06
CA ASP A 451 38.82 -1.39 15.01
C ASP A 451 39.80 -0.79 13.97
N LYS A 452 40.90 -0.18 14.42
CA LYS A 452 41.97 0.29 13.52
C LYS A 452 42.71 -0.86 12.84
N CYS A 453 42.91 -1.97 13.53
CA CYS A 453 43.46 -3.18 12.91
C CYS A 453 42.53 -3.67 11.81
N PHE A 454 41.23 -3.76 12.08
CA PHE A 454 40.25 -4.29 11.12
C PHE A 454 40.15 -3.40 9.87
N ASP A 455 39.96 -2.09 10.03
CA ASP A 455 39.87 -1.15 8.90
C ASP A 455 41.12 -1.22 8.00
N LYS A 456 42.32 -1.28 8.57
CA LYS A 456 43.56 -1.29 7.77
C LYS A 456 44.00 -2.66 7.27
N CYS A 457 43.73 -3.73 8.02
CA CYS A 457 44.14 -5.09 7.68
C CYS A 457 43.18 -5.72 6.68
N PHE A 458 41.87 -5.47 6.82
CA PHE A 458 40.85 -5.99 5.92
C PHE A 458 40.91 -5.31 4.55
N ASP A 459 41.06 -3.97 4.53
CA ASP A 459 41.11 -3.20 3.29
C ASP A 459 42.37 -3.48 2.46
N ASN A 460 43.51 -3.78 3.11
CA ASN A 460 44.78 -3.98 2.39
C ASN A 460 45.08 -5.44 2.04
N CYS A 461 44.63 -6.43 2.82
CA CYS A 461 45.10 -7.81 2.66
C CYS A 461 44.07 -8.82 2.18
N HIS A 462 42.78 -8.48 2.16
CA HIS A 462 41.65 -9.36 1.77
C HIS A 462 41.52 -10.71 2.54
N GLN A 463 42.57 -11.21 3.20
CA GLN A 463 42.64 -12.47 3.95
C GLN A 463 43.40 -12.37 5.30
N GLY A 464 43.92 -11.19 5.65
CA GLY A 464 44.67 -10.99 6.89
C GLY A 464 43.80 -11.19 8.14
N MET A 465 44.37 -11.75 9.21
CA MET A 465 43.68 -11.94 10.49
C MET A 465 44.28 -11.01 11.55
N CYS A 466 43.43 -10.20 12.20
CA CYS A 466 43.79 -9.48 13.42
C CYS A 466 43.72 -10.45 14.60
N SER A 467 44.82 -10.61 15.33
CA SER A 467 44.87 -11.41 16.55
C SER A 467 45.43 -10.59 17.71
N GLU A 468 44.85 -10.82 18.89
CA GLU A 468 45.30 -10.24 20.15
C GLU A 468 45.96 -11.38 20.95
N SER A 469 47.26 -11.28 21.20
CA SER A 469 48.01 -12.31 21.93
C SER A 469 48.00 -11.97 23.42
N ALA A 470 47.62 -12.94 24.27
CA ALA A 470 47.56 -12.72 25.71
C ALA A 470 48.97 -12.41 26.28
N GLY A 471 49.22 -11.14 26.59
CA GLY A 471 50.46 -10.66 27.21
C GLY A 471 51.22 -9.57 26.45
N GLU A 472 50.77 -9.15 25.26
CA GLU A 472 51.33 -8.02 24.51
C GLU A 472 50.30 -6.89 24.40
N ASP A 473 50.73 -5.63 24.58
CA ASP A 473 49.88 -4.45 24.39
C ASP A 473 49.71 -4.17 22.89
N GLY A 474 48.55 -4.52 22.33
CA GLY A 474 48.15 -4.19 20.95
C GLY A 474 47.60 -5.36 20.14
N VAL A 475 46.94 -5.05 19.03
CA VAL A 475 46.35 -6.00 18.07
C VAL A 475 47.26 -6.11 16.85
N THR A 476 47.75 -7.32 16.58
CA THR A 476 48.63 -7.58 15.43
C THR A 476 47.84 -7.95 14.19
N CYS A 477 48.11 -7.29 13.06
CA CYS A 477 47.72 -7.73 11.72
C CYS A 477 48.88 -8.54 11.13
N LYS A 478 48.59 -9.79 10.77
CA LYS A 478 49.44 -10.57 9.87
C LYS A 478 48.72 -10.73 8.54
N CYS A 479 49.44 -10.40 7.50
CA CYS A 479 49.00 -10.39 6.12
C CYS A 479 49.00 -11.79 5.49
#